data_AF-H0EGL1-F1
#
_entry.id   AF-H0EGL1-F1
#
_cell.length_a   1.000
_cell.length_b   1.000
_cell.length_c   1.000
_cell.angle_alpha   90.00
_cell.angle_beta   90.00
_cell.angle_gamma   90.00
#
_symmetry.space_group_name_H-M   'P 1'
#
loop_
_entity.id
_entity.type
_entity.pdbx_description
1 polymer ?
#
loop_
_entity_poly.entity_id
_entity_poly.type
_entity_poly.pdbx_seq_one_letter_code
_entity_poly.pdbx_strand_id
1 'polypeptide(L)'
;MNPSPTTAPRSNSDFADRRDDWDEHKMDCKHAKVKNIQARFFRAAIILENIWEAYREKLFDKLITKIEKKDGSLVLHENDDRWFNSPYDMLEPFPFHLLPEPSDKLAVLNFMACGDTLAYLNDVVELLFRDLSTKIVEVAINDMIPKMTITPVDWLAVRQQHDLVGHDTTASTNVR
;
A
#
# COMPACT_ATOMS: atom_id res chain seq x y z
N MET A 1 -30.94 -3.80 -45.78
CA MET A 1 -30.93 -2.33 -45.66
C MET A 1 -31.82 -1.99 -44.48
N ASN A 2 -31.23 -1.59 -43.34
CA ASN A 2 -32.00 -1.18 -42.16
C ASN A 2 -32.32 0.32 -42.29
N PRO A 3 -33.55 0.76 -41.99
CA PRO A 3 -33.90 2.17 -42.07
C PRO A 3 -33.26 2.95 -40.91
N SER A 4 -32.70 4.11 -41.23
CA SER A 4 -32.16 5.08 -40.27
C SER A 4 -33.21 5.56 -39.27
N PRO A 5 -32.82 5.91 -38.03
CA PRO A 5 -33.76 6.41 -37.03
C PRO A 5 -34.24 7.81 -37.41
N THR A 6 -35.51 7.92 -37.73
CA THR A 6 -36.23 9.18 -37.93
C THR A 6 -36.24 9.99 -36.63
N THR A 7 -35.44 11.05 -36.56
CA THR A 7 -35.51 12.05 -35.48
C THR A 7 -36.78 12.88 -35.63
N ALA A 8 -37.85 12.50 -34.94
CA ALA A 8 -39.02 13.37 -34.77
C ALA A 8 -38.62 14.61 -33.95
N PRO A 9 -39.14 15.81 -34.28
CA PRO A 9 -38.89 17.00 -33.48
C PRO A 9 -39.60 16.88 -32.13
N ARG A 10 -38.86 17.05 -31.04
CA ARG A 10 -39.38 17.07 -29.66
C ARG A 10 -40.37 18.22 -29.50
N SER A 11 -41.54 17.96 -28.94
CA SER A 11 -42.58 18.97 -28.76
C SER A 11 -42.25 19.93 -27.62
N ASN A 12 -42.81 21.15 -27.64
CA ASN A 12 -42.57 22.17 -26.61
C ASN A 12 -43.03 21.73 -25.20
N SER A 13 -43.92 20.73 -25.09
CA SER A 13 -44.31 20.09 -23.83
C SER A 13 -43.16 19.33 -23.17
N ASP A 14 -42.25 18.73 -23.95
CA ASP A 14 -41.11 17.96 -23.45
C ASP A 14 -40.05 18.84 -22.76
N PHE A 15 -40.15 20.16 -22.96
CA PHE A 15 -39.28 21.16 -22.34
C PHE A 15 -39.91 21.83 -21.11
N ALA A 16 -41.24 21.79 -20.99
CA ALA A 16 -41.95 22.32 -19.82
C ALA A 16 -41.82 21.35 -18.63
N ASP A 17 -42.00 20.05 -18.87
CA ASP A 17 -41.90 18.98 -17.86
C ASP A 17 -40.48 18.89 -17.25
N ARG A 18 -39.44 19.20 -18.05
CA ARG A 18 -38.04 19.27 -17.58
C ARG A 18 -37.73 20.46 -16.67
N ARG A 19 -38.54 21.52 -16.71
CA ARG A 19 -38.36 22.69 -15.83
C ARG A 19 -38.94 22.42 -14.47
N ASP A 20 -40.04 21.69 -14.40
CA ASP A 20 -40.72 21.33 -13.15
C ASP A 20 -39.93 20.25 -12.38
N ASP A 21 -39.20 19.39 -13.09
CA ASP A 21 -38.32 18.36 -12.51
C ASP A 21 -36.83 18.78 -12.44
N TRP A 22 -36.54 20.06 -12.69
CA TRP A 22 -35.15 20.55 -12.81
C TRP A 22 -34.37 20.46 -11.50
N ASP A 23 -35.02 20.74 -10.37
CA ASP A 23 -34.37 20.69 -9.06
C ASP A 23 -34.04 19.25 -8.64
N GLU A 24 -34.93 18.30 -8.90
CA GLU A 24 -34.70 16.87 -8.69
C GLU A 24 -33.60 16.34 -9.62
N HIS A 25 -33.68 16.63 -10.91
CA HIS A 25 -32.63 16.29 -11.87
C HIS A 25 -31.26 16.87 -11.48
N LYS A 26 -31.21 18.11 -10.98
CA LYS A 26 -29.97 18.76 -10.56
C LYS A 26 -29.36 18.06 -9.34
N MET A 27 -30.18 17.58 -8.41
CA MET A 27 -29.73 16.78 -7.28
C MET A 27 -29.20 15.42 -7.73
N ASP A 28 -29.93 14.74 -8.60
CA ASP A 28 -29.53 13.45 -9.14
C ASP A 28 -28.26 13.51 -9.99
N CYS A 29 -28.13 14.55 -10.82
CA CYS A 29 -26.93 14.80 -11.60
C CYS A 29 -25.71 15.04 -10.69
N LYS A 30 -25.87 15.79 -9.58
CA LYS A 30 -24.82 15.95 -8.58
C LYS A 30 -24.46 14.63 -7.91
N HIS A 31 -25.43 13.85 -7.47
CA HIS A 31 -25.19 12.54 -6.85
C HIS A 31 -24.48 11.57 -7.80
N ALA A 32 -24.93 11.49 -9.05
CA ALA A 32 -24.31 10.68 -10.08
C ALA A 32 -22.86 11.13 -10.34
N LYS A 33 -22.62 12.44 -10.39
CA LYS A 33 -21.27 13.00 -10.54
C LYS A 33 -20.35 12.59 -9.40
N VAL A 34 -20.81 12.70 -8.15
CA VAL A 34 -20.03 12.28 -6.97
C VAL A 34 -19.72 10.78 -7.00
N LYS A 35 -20.72 9.93 -7.27
CA LYS A 35 -20.52 8.48 -7.40
C LYS A 35 -19.51 8.14 -8.48
N ASN A 36 -19.56 8.83 -9.63
CA ASN A 36 -18.61 8.62 -10.72
C ASN A 36 -17.18 9.03 -10.33
N ILE A 37 -17.01 10.15 -9.63
CA ILE A 37 -15.69 10.58 -9.13
C ILE A 37 -15.15 9.57 -8.13
N GLN A 38 -15.97 9.13 -7.17
CA GLN A 38 -15.58 8.09 -6.20
C GLN A 38 -15.17 6.79 -6.90
N ALA A 39 -15.96 6.32 -7.87
CA ALA A 39 -15.65 5.11 -8.61
C ALA A 39 -14.32 5.23 -9.39
N ARG A 40 -14.06 6.39 -10.01
CA ARG A 40 -12.78 6.65 -10.69
C ARG A 40 -11.62 6.68 -9.70
N PHE A 41 -11.81 7.31 -8.54
CA PHE A 41 -10.82 7.36 -7.47
C PHE A 41 -10.45 5.96 -6.97
N PHE A 42 -11.44 5.11 -6.67
CA PHE A 42 -11.19 3.73 -6.25
C PHE A 42 -10.48 2.90 -7.32
N ARG A 43 -10.85 3.07 -8.60
CA ARG A 43 -10.15 2.40 -9.70
C ARG A 43 -8.69 2.84 -9.81
N ALA A 44 -8.42 4.14 -9.69
CA ALA A 44 -7.06 4.68 -9.68
C ALA A 44 -6.24 4.12 -8.51
N ALA A 45 -6.83 4.06 -7.31
CA ALA A 45 -6.19 3.49 -6.13
C ALA A 45 -5.84 2.00 -6.30
N ILE A 46 -6.78 1.18 -6.82
CA ILE A 46 -6.53 -0.25 -7.09
C ILE A 46 -5.40 -0.44 -8.12
N ILE A 47 -5.37 0.39 -9.17
CA ILE A 47 -4.30 0.33 -10.17
C ILE A 47 -2.95 0.68 -9.53
N LEU A 48 -2.90 1.73 -8.71
CA LEU A 48 -1.69 2.13 -8.01
C LEU A 48 -1.19 1.03 -7.07
N GLU A 49 -2.09 0.42 -6.30
CA GLU A 49 -1.78 -0.69 -5.41
C GLU A 49 -1.17 -1.87 -6.17
N ASN A 50 -1.75 -2.25 -7.31
CA ASN A 50 -1.21 -3.33 -8.14
C ASN A 50 0.18 -3.00 -8.73
N ILE A 51 0.40 -1.75 -9.16
CA ILE A 51 1.70 -1.30 -9.66
C ILE A 51 2.73 -1.36 -8.52
N TRP A 52 2.35 -0.88 -7.34
CA TRP A 52 3.20 -0.87 -6.16
C TRP A 52 3.58 -2.28 -5.70
N GLU A 53 2.62 -3.19 -5.64
CA GLU A 53 2.85 -4.60 -5.32
C GLU A 53 3.82 -5.22 -6.32
N ALA A 54 3.57 -5.04 -7.63
CA ALA A 54 4.44 -5.58 -8.68
C ALA A 54 5.86 -4.99 -8.63
N TYR A 55 6.00 -3.70 -8.31
CA TYR A 55 7.30 -3.05 -8.11
C TYR A 55 8.06 -3.68 -6.93
N ARG A 56 7.42 -3.78 -5.76
CA ARG A 56 8.02 -4.32 -4.54
C ARG A 56 8.35 -5.80 -4.64
N GLU A 57 7.57 -6.57 -5.39
CA GLU A 57 7.89 -7.97 -5.67
C GLU A 57 9.19 -8.15 -6.44
N LYS A 58 9.54 -7.20 -7.30
CA LYS A 58 10.75 -7.28 -8.14
C LYS A 58 11.95 -6.60 -7.50
N LEU A 59 11.71 -5.56 -6.72
CA LEU A 59 12.72 -4.70 -6.12
C LEU A 59 12.52 -4.67 -4.60
N PHE A 60 12.58 -5.86 -4.01
CA PHE A 60 12.48 -6.01 -2.56
C PHE A 60 13.85 -5.73 -1.95
N ASP A 61 13.89 -4.81 -0.99
CA ASP A 61 15.10 -4.24 -0.41
C ASP A 61 15.47 -4.83 0.96
N LYS A 62 14.69 -5.80 1.45
CA LYS A 62 14.92 -6.44 2.75
C LYS A 62 15.50 -7.83 2.57
N LEU A 63 16.62 -8.10 3.25
CA LEU A 63 17.18 -9.46 3.32
C LEU A 63 16.49 -10.27 4.41
N ILE A 64 15.32 -10.77 4.10
CA ILE A 64 14.59 -11.65 4.99
C ILE A 64 15.19 -13.05 4.88
N THR A 65 15.62 -13.61 6.01
CA THR A 65 16.15 -14.98 6.11
C THR A 65 15.10 -15.97 6.59
N LYS A 66 14.09 -15.49 7.33
CA LYS A 66 13.01 -16.29 7.88
C LYS A 66 11.80 -15.42 8.19
N ILE A 67 10.61 -15.97 7.98
CA ILE A 67 9.34 -15.38 8.43
C ILE A 67 8.63 -16.42 9.30
N GLU A 68 8.20 -16.02 10.49
CA GLU A 68 7.43 -16.87 11.41
C GLU A 68 6.09 -16.25 11.71
N LYS A 69 5.06 -17.08 11.88
CA LYS A 69 3.75 -16.65 12.37
C LYS A 69 3.60 -17.09 13.83
N LYS A 70 3.43 -16.15 14.74
CA LYS A 70 3.30 -16.38 16.19
C LYS A 70 2.17 -15.53 16.73
N ASP A 71 1.21 -16.16 17.40
CA ASP A 71 0.07 -15.48 18.06
C ASP A 71 -0.66 -14.49 17.14
N GLY A 72 -0.85 -14.85 15.87
CA GLY A 72 -1.51 -14.01 14.87
C GLY A 72 -0.67 -12.84 14.34
N SER A 73 0.60 -12.75 14.72
CA SER A 73 1.56 -11.74 14.26
C SER A 73 2.64 -12.37 13.38
N LEU A 74 3.29 -11.57 12.54
CA LEU A 74 4.44 -11.99 11.73
C LEU A 74 5.74 -11.52 12.36
N VAL A 75 6.73 -12.41 12.43
CA VAL A 75 8.08 -12.13 12.90
C VAL A 75 9.04 -12.28 11.73
N LEU A 76 9.71 -11.19 11.35
CA LEU A 76 10.63 -11.14 10.21
C LEU A 76 12.05 -11.13 10.74
N HIS A 77 12.85 -12.09 10.29
CA HIS A 77 14.26 -12.18 10.67
C HIS A 77 15.10 -11.60 9.53
N GLU A 78 15.64 -10.40 9.74
CA GLU A 78 16.46 -9.68 8.77
C GLU A 78 17.94 -9.94 9.04
N ASN A 79 18.73 -10.25 8.01
CA ASN A 79 20.18 -10.36 8.15
C ASN A 79 20.85 -9.20 7.38
N ASP A 80 21.66 -8.40 8.07
CA ASP A 80 22.35 -7.26 7.47
C ASP A 80 23.84 -7.53 7.18
N ASP A 81 24.28 -8.78 7.28
CA ASP A 81 25.68 -9.16 7.06
C ASP A 81 26.10 -9.13 5.57
N ARG A 82 25.30 -8.51 4.68
CA ARG A 82 25.65 -8.37 3.25
C ARG A 82 26.64 -7.23 3.04
N TRP A 83 27.78 -7.54 2.44
CA TRP A 83 28.64 -6.52 1.84
C TRP A 83 28.07 -6.13 0.48
N PHE A 84 27.50 -4.93 0.39
CA PHE A 84 27.00 -4.37 -0.86
C PHE A 84 28.13 -3.61 -1.58
N ASN A 85 28.35 -3.92 -2.85
CA ASN A 85 29.28 -3.17 -3.71
C ASN A 85 28.55 -2.05 -4.46
N SER A 86 27.21 -2.14 -4.53
CA SER A 86 26.32 -1.21 -5.19
C SER A 86 25.00 -1.11 -4.42
N PRO A 87 24.33 0.06 -4.38
CA PRO A 87 22.99 0.18 -3.79
C PRO A 87 21.94 -0.72 -4.47
N TYR A 88 22.19 -1.17 -5.70
CA TYR A 88 21.29 -2.10 -6.42
C TYR A 88 21.46 -3.55 -5.97
N ASP A 89 22.55 -3.90 -5.29
CA ASP A 89 22.78 -5.26 -4.77
C ASP A 89 21.79 -5.62 -3.65
N MET A 90 21.11 -4.63 -3.09
CA MET A 90 20.06 -4.81 -2.10
C MET A 90 18.71 -5.20 -2.71
N LEU A 91 18.50 -4.92 -4.01
CA LEU A 91 17.23 -5.12 -4.71
C LEU A 91 17.14 -6.54 -5.27
N GLU A 92 16.42 -7.40 -4.57
CA GLU A 92 16.19 -8.79 -4.97
C GLU A 92 14.70 -9.07 -5.18
N PRO A 93 14.35 -10.14 -5.93
CA PRO A 93 12.98 -10.61 -5.98
C PRO A 93 12.48 -11.00 -4.58
N PHE A 94 11.22 -10.72 -4.30
CA PHE A 94 10.59 -11.06 -3.03
C PHE A 94 10.69 -12.58 -2.72
N PRO A 95 11.10 -12.98 -1.50
CA PRO A 95 11.37 -14.38 -1.17
C PRO A 95 10.08 -15.14 -0.82
N PHE A 96 9.24 -15.43 -1.83
CA PHE A 96 7.95 -16.12 -1.66
C PHE A 96 8.03 -17.43 -0.86
N HIS A 97 9.13 -18.17 -1.00
CA HIS A 97 9.34 -19.46 -0.34
C HIS A 97 9.46 -19.35 1.18
N LEU A 98 9.68 -18.15 1.73
CA LEU A 98 9.77 -17.90 3.16
C LEU A 98 8.42 -17.58 3.80
N LEU A 99 7.38 -17.30 3.01
CA LEU A 99 6.07 -16.93 3.56
C LEU A 99 5.39 -18.14 4.24
N PRO A 100 4.89 -17.97 5.48
CA PRO A 100 4.09 -19.01 6.15
C PRO A 100 2.78 -19.28 5.39
N GLU A 101 2.10 -18.22 4.94
CA GLU A 101 0.88 -18.29 4.16
C GLU A 101 0.93 -17.28 3.00
N PRO A 102 0.42 -17.62 1.81
CA PRO A 102 0.39 -16.69 0.67
C PRO A 102 -0.38 -15.38 0.95
N SER A 103 -1.37 -15.42 1.84
CA SER A 103 -2.15 -14.24 2.26
C SER A 103 -1.33 -13.19 3.01
N ASP A 104 -0.20 -13.58 3.60
CA ASP A 104 0.66 -12.68 4.37
C ASP A 104 1.57 -11.81 3.46
N LYS A 105 1.61 -12.11 2.15
CA LYS A 105 2.44 -11.42 1.15
C LYS A 105 2.30 -9.90 1.20
N LEU A 106 1.06 -9.39 1.12
CA LEU A 106 0.81 -7.95 1.08
C LEU A 106 1.24 -7.26 2.38
N ALA A 107 1.12 -7.94 3.52
CA ALA A 107 1.56 -7.41 4.81
C ALA A 107 3.08 -7.24 4.84
N VAL A 108 3.82 -8.24 4.31
CA VAL A 108 5.28 -8.21 4.27
C VAL A 108 5.80 -7.21 3.22
N LEU A 109 5.21 -7.15 2.02
CA LEU A 109 5.63 -6.21 0.97
C LEU A 109 5.49 -4.74 1.39
N ASN A 110 4.45 -4.44 2.17
CA ASN A 110 4.15 -3.08 2.65
C ASN A 110 4.75 -2.76 4.02
N PHE A 111 5.43 -3.71 4.68
CA PHE A 111 6.07 -3.46 5.96
C PHE A 111 7.13 -2.36 5.82
N MET A 112 7.02 -1.31 6.63
CA MET A 112 7.85 -0.10 6.61
C MET A 112 7.90 0.66 5.28
N ALA A 113 6.93 0.47 4.39
CA ALA A 113 6.95 1.04 3.04
C ALA A 113 5.95 2.20 2.83
N CYS A 114 5.40 2.75 3.92
CA CYS A 114 4.30 3.73 3.87
C CYS A 114 4.63 5.02 3.11
N GLY A 115 5.89 5.45 3.09
CA GLY A 115 6.33 6.65 2.35
C GLY A 115 6.87 6.34 0.95
N ASP A 116 7.19 5.08 0.68
CA ASP A 116 7.98 4.68 -0.48
C ASP A 116 7.16 4.73 -1.77
N THR A 117 5.86 4.42 -1.69
CA THR A 117 4.98 4.51 -2.85
C THR A 117 4.98 5.93 -3.43
N LEU A 118 4.92 6.96 -2.58
CA LEU A 118 4.93 8.35 -3.06
C LEU A 118 6.32 8.78 -3.53
N ALA A 119 7.39 8.26 -2.92
CA ALA A 119 8.76 8.56 -3.32
C ALA A 119 9.12 7.96 -4.68
N TYR A 120 8.75 6.70 -4.93
CA TYR A 120 9.13 5.98 -6.14
C TYR A 120 8.11 6.09 -7.27
N LEU A 121 6.83 6.26 -6.96
CA LEU A 121 5.75 6.27 -7.95
C LEU A 121 5.06 7.64 -8.09
N ASN A 122 5.73 8.73 -7.72
CA ASN A 122 5.16 10.08 -7.74
C ASN A 122 4.46 10.41 -9.08
N ASP A 123 5.17 10.25 -10.20
CA ASP A 123 4.63 10.52 -11.55
C ASP A 123 3.42 9.63 -11.89
N VAL A 124 3.41 8.38 -11.41
CA VAL A 124 2.30 7.45 -11.61
C VAL A 124 1.08 7.88 -10.80
N VAL A 125 1.30 8.34 -9.56
CA VAL A 125 0.24 8.90 -8.72
C VAL A 125 -0.34 10.14 -9.39
N GLU A 126 0.49 11.09 -9.83
CA GLU A 126 0.03 12.29 -10.54
C GLU A 126 -0.78 11.94 -11.79
N LEU A 127 -0.32 10.96 -12.57
CA LEU A 127 -1.01 10.52 -13.78
C LEU A 127 -2.36 9.86 -13.48
N LEU A 128 -2.43 8.95 -12.52
CA LEU A 128 -3.66 8.20 -12.18
C LEU A 128 -4.73 9.09 -11.55
N PHE A 129 -4.32 10.08 -10.76
CA PHE A 129 -5.24 11.01 -10.09
C PHE A 129 -5.43 12.33 -10.85
N ARG A 130 -4.90 12.42 -12.07
CA ARG A 130 -5.13 13.56 -12.96
C ARG A 130 -6.62 13.79 -13.16
N ASP A 131 -7.04 15.04 -12.99
CA ASP A 131 -8.43 15.50 -13.06
C ASP A 131 -9.37 14.90 -11.99
N LEU A 132 -8.84 14.17 -11.00
CA LEU A 132 -9.56 13.67 -9.82
C LEU A 132 -9.17 14.42 -8.55
N SER A 133 -7.92 14.86 -8.44
CA SER A 133 -7.41 15.69 -7.35
C SER A 133 -6.86 17.01 -7.87
N THR A 134 -6.97 18.05 -7.05
CA THR A 134 -6.32 19.35 -7.29
C THR A 134 -4.98 19.46 -6.57
N LYS A 135 -4.80 18.68 -5.51
CA LYS A 135 -3.59 18.64 -4.70
C LYS A 135 -3.49 17.28 -4.00
N ILE A 136 -2.29 16.73 -3.97
CA ILE A 136 -1.96 15.56 -3.15
C ILE A 136 -1.09 16.07 -1.99
N VAL A 137 -1.48 15.72 -0.77
CA VAL A 137 -0.77 16.10 0.45
C VAL A 137 -0.70 14.91 1.38
N GLU A 138 0.38 14.83 2.15
CA GLU A 138 0.46 13.91 3.26
C GLU A 138 -0.42 14.43 4.41
N VAL A 139 -1.23 13.54 4.98
CA VAL A 139 -2.06 13.82 6.15
C VAL A 139 -1.81 12.75 7.19
N ALA A 140 -1.58 13.18 8.43
CA ALA A 140 -1.51 12.26 9.56
C ALA A 140 -2.93 11.90 9.99
N ILE A 141 -3.31 10.64 9.83
CA ILE A 141 -4.61 10.12 10.27
C ILE A 141 -4.39 9.24 11.50
N ASN A 142 -5.10 9.55 12.58
CA ASN A 142 -5.02 8.79 13.83
C ASN A 142 -6.17 7.76 13.87
N ASP A 143 -6.04 6.71 13.07
CA ASP A 143 -7.08 5.68 12.93
C ASP A 143 -6.86 4.49 13.87
N MET A 144 -7.95 4.00 14.48
CA MET A 144 -7.99 2.81 15.34
C MET A 144 -8.22 1.49 14.57
N ILE A 145 -7.90 1.45 13.28
CA ILE A 145 -8.06 0.21 12.49
C ILE A 145 -7.07 -0.83 13.02
N PRO A 146 -7.50 -2.07 13.37
CA PRO A 146 -6.59 -3.13 13.77
C PRO A 146 -5.57 -3.41 12.66
N LYS A 147 -4.28 -3.31 12.98
CA LYS A 147 -3.18 -3.54 12.03
C LYS A 147 -2.55 -4.90 12.30
N MET A 148 -2.07 -5.56 11.25
CA MET A 148 -1.17 -6.72 11.41
C MET A 148 0.09 -6.24 12.13
N THR A 149 0.43 -6.87 13.25
CA THR A 149 1.68 -6.59 13.96
C THR A 149 2.80 -7.36 13.28
N ILE A 150 3.83 -6.63 12.88
CA ILE A 150 5.04 -7.18 12.29
C ILE A 150 6.22 -6.77 13.18
N THR A 151 6.92 -7.76 13.73
CA THR A 151 8.07 -7.55 14.59
C THR A 151 9.35 -7.90 13.84
N PRO A 152 10.21 -6.93 13.51
CA PRO A 152 11.53 -7.22 12.95
C PRO A 152 12.43 -7.74 14.07
N VAL A 153 13.23 -8.76 13.77
CA VAL A 153 14.29 -9.28 14.64
C VAL A 153 15.62 -8.96 13.98
N ASP A 154 16.40 -8.09 14.63
CA ASP A 154 17.76 -7.77 14.25
C ASP A 154 18.73 -8.80 14.87
N TRP A 155 19.38 -9.59 14.02
CA TRP A 155 20.34 -10.60 14.46
C TRP A 155 21.57 -10.00 15.16
N LEU A 156 21.98 -8.75 14.87
CA LEU A 156 23.10 -8.10 15.56
C LEU A 156 22.77 -7.83 17.03
N ALA A 157 21.52 -7.45 17.32
CA ALA A 157 21.03 -7.27 18.69
C ALA A 157 20.89 -8.60 19.45
N VAL A 158 20.40 -9.65 18.77
CA VAL A 158 20.24 -11.00 19.36
C VAL A 158 21.60 -11.65 19.64
N ARG A 159 22.59 -11.45 18.77
CA ARG A 159 23.95 -11.99 18.95
C ARG A 159 24.66 -11.36 20.14
N GLN A 160 24.54 -10.05 20.34
CA GLN A 160 25.08 -9.38 21.53
C GLN A 160 24.46 -9.91 22.82
N GLN A 161 23.17 -10.24 22.85
CA GLN A 161 22.55 -10.87 24.02
C GLN A 161 23.01 -12.32 24.25
N HIS A 162 23.19 -13.11 23.20
CA HIS A 162 23.71 -14.48 23.33
C HIS A 162 25.19 -14.52 23.75
N ASP A 163 26.01 -13.58 23.29
CA ASP A 163 27.42 -13.46 23.68
C ASP A 163 27.58 -12.97 25.14
N LEU A 164 26.57 -12.28 25.70
CA LEU A 164 26.55 -11.85 27.11
C LEU A 164 26.03 -12.94 28.07
N VAL A 165 25.34 -13.96 27.59
CA VAL A 165 24.83 -15.09 28.41
C VAL A 165 25.82 -16.27 28.42
N GLY A 166 26.87 -16.24 27.60
CA GLY A 166 27.94 -17.26 27.54
C GLY A 166 29.10 -17.08 28.53
N HIS A 167 29.12 -16.01 29.32
CA HIS A 167 30.14 -15.78 30.34
C HIS A 167 29.51 -15.62 31.72
N ASP A 168 29.14 -16.75 32.31
CA ASP A 168 29.10 -16.87 33.75
C ASP A 168 30.10 -17.94 34.19
N THR A 169 31.32 -17.50 34.52
CA THR A 169 32.14 -18.19 35.52
C THR A 169 33.17 -17.22 36.12
N THR A 170 32.87 -16.83 37.36
CA THR A 170 33.82 -16.48 38.44
C THR A 170 34.80 -15.33 38.21
N ALA A 171 34.46 -14.16 38.74
CA ALA A 171 35.44 -13.29 39.39
C ALA A 171 34.78 -12.51 40.53
N SER A 172 34.96 -13.02 41.75
CA SER A 172 34.86 -12.23 42.97
C SER A 172 35.94 -11.15 42.94
N THR A 173 35.60 -9.89 43.18
CA THR A 173 36.49 -8.93 43.83
C THR A 173 35.67 -7.83 44.50
N ASN A 174 35.60 -7.87 45.83
CA ASN A 174 35.35 -6.69 46.66
C ASN A 174 36.65 -5.88 46.75
N VAL A 175 36.65 -4.57 46.45
CA VAL A 175 37.47 -3.58 47.18
C VAL A 175 36.81 -2.19 47.11
N ARG A 176 36.47 -1.68 48.30
CA ARG A 176 36.23 -0.30 48.80
C ARG A 176 35.82 0.82 47.85
#